data_AF-A0A6H0RW59-F1
#
_entry.id   AF-A0A6H0RW59-F1
#
_cell.length_a   1.000
_cell.length_b   1.000
_cell.length_c   1.000
_cell.angle_alpha   90.00
_cell.angle_beta   90.00
_cell.angle_gamma   90.00
#
_symmetry.space_group_name_H-M   'P 1'
#
loop_
_entity.id
_entity.type
_entity.pdbx_description
1 polymer ?
#
loop_
_entity_poly.entity_id
_entity_poly.type
_entity_poly.pdbx_seq_one_letter_code
_entity_poly.pdbx_strand_id
1 'polypeptide(L)'
;MTDNYPEVVNAWALALQATTASPGEFLLYALADNTAEAAEQVESDLKAAKPGDFVDVEVRFTNMMDSTMLRVQPHMWGVWCVMERTVPAAEMFAGSAATQQ
;
A
#
# COMPACT_ATOMS: atom_id res chain seq x y z
N MET A 1 19.51 7.51 24.72
CA MET A 1 19.90 6.54 23.69
C MET A 1 18.73 6.45 22.76
N THR A 2 18.89 6.88 21.52
CA THR A 2 17.89 6.71 20.48
C THR A 2 17.95 5.24 20.07
N ASP A 3 16.89 4.49 20.32
CA ASP A 3 16.74 3.14 19.78
C ASP A 3 16.64 3.27 18.26
N ASN A 4 17.77 3.15 17.58
CA ASN A 4 17.78 2.91 16.15
C ASN A 4 17.22 1.50 15.96
N TYR A 5 16.03 1.42 15.35
CA TYR A 5 15.51 0.16 14.83
C TYR A 5 16.02 0.01 13.40
N PRO A 6 17.12 -0.72 13.13
CA PRO A 6 17.65 -0.91 11.77
C PRO A 6 16.74 -1.75 10.86
N GLU A 7 15.51 -2.03 11.28
CA GLU A 7 14.62 -3.02 10.69
C GLU A 7 13.22 -2.47 10.39
N VAL A 8 13.09 -1.15 10.20
CA VAL A 8 11.83 -0.54 9.76
C VAL A 8 12.06 0.33 8.52
N VAL A 9 11.16 0.23 7.55
CA VAL A 9 11.16 1.03 6.32
C VAL A 9 9.89 1.87 6.35
N ASN A 10 10.03 3.17 6.13
CA ASN A 10 8.87 4.01 5.83
C ASN A 10 8.44 3.71 4.39
N ALA A 11 7.20 3.30 4.22
CA ALA A 11 6.59 2.98 2.95
C ALA A 11 5.28 3.75 2.78
N TRP A 12 5.12 4.41 1.63
CA TRP A 12 3.83 4.89 1.17
C TRP A 12 3.00 3.70 0.72
N ALA A 13 1.74 3.66 1.16
CA ALA A 13 0.83 2.58 0.86
C ALA A 13 -0.55 3.10 0.46
N LEU A 14 -1.17 2.42 -0.49
CA LEU A 14 -2.58 2.53 -0.81
C LEU A 14 -3.36 1.57 0.09
N ALA A 15 -4.28 2.11 0.88
CA ALA A 15 -5.23 1.36 1.68
C ALA A 15 -6.62 1.37 1.04
N LEU A 16 -7.22 0.20 0.91
CA LEU A 16 -8.53 -0.01 0.29
C LEU A 16 -9.46 -0.77 1.25
N GLN A 17 -10.60 -0.19 1.60
CA GLN A 17 -11.61 -0.81 2.46
C GLN A 17 -12.87 -1.13 1.66
N ALA A 18 -13.20 -2.41 1.56
CA ALA A 18 -14.39 -2.85 0.83
C ALA A 18 -15.67 -2.33 1.51
N THR A 19 -16.73 -2.13 0.73
CA THR A 19 -18.02 -1.60 1.23
C THR A 19 -18.70 -2.50 2.26
N THR A 20 -18.29 -3.76 2.36
CA THR A 20 -18.80 -4.75 3.31
C THR A 20 -17.82 -5.08 4.45
N ALA A 21 -16.64 -4.44 4.48
CA ALA A 21 -15.62 -4.70 5.48
C ALA A 21 -15.95 -3.97 6.80
N SER A 22 -15.46 -4.51 7.92
CA SER A 22 -15.59 -3.84 9.22
C SER A 22 -14.70 -2.59 9.27
N PRO A 23 -15.02 -1.58 10.08
CA PRO A 23 -14.14 -0.44 10.32
C PRO A 23 -12.74 -0.90 10.73
N GLY A 24 -11.69 -0.43 10.03
CA GLY A 24 -10.30 -0.79 10.32
C GLY A 24 -9.75 -1.95 9.50
N GLU A 25 -10.58 -2.68 8.74
CA GLU A 25 -10.13 -3.75 7.84
C GLU A 25 -9.78 -3.17 6.46
N PHE A 26 -8.49 -3.08 6.17
CA PHE A 26 -7.97 -2.55 4.91
C PHE A 26 -7.10 -3.58 4.20
N LEU A 27 -7.21 -3.64 2.87
CA LEU A 27 -6.15 -4.17 2.03
C LEU A 27 -5.08 -3.09 1.90
N LEU A 28 -3.82 -3.46 2.11
CA LEU A 28 -2.69 -2.54 2.03
C LEU A 28 -1.76 -2.95 0.90
N TYR A 29 -1.44 -2.01 0.03
CA TYR A 29 -0.49 -2.18 -1.06
C TYR A 29 0.60 -1.11 -0.97
N ALA A 30 1.85 -1.51 -0.82
CA ALA A 30 2.97 -0.56 -0.86
C ALA A 30 3.14 0.00 -2.27
N LEU A 31 3.36 1.31 -2.39
CA LEU A 31 3.65 1.93 -3.69
C LEU A 31 5.02 1.49 -4.18
N ALA A 32 5.15 1.31 -5.50
CA ALA A 32 6.43 0.92 -6.10
C ALA A 32 7.44 2.07 -6.06
N ASP A 33 6.98 3.29 -6.35
CA ASP A 33 7.70 4.53 -6.09
C ASP A 33 7.37 5.01 -4.68
N ASN A 34 8.37 4.94 -3.80
CA ASN A 34 8.22 5.22 -2.38
C ASN A 34 8.60 6.66 -2.02
N THR A 35 8.20 7.61 -2.86
CA THR A 35 8.39 9.06 -2.66
C THR A 35 7.07 9.72 -2.25
N ALA A 36 7.15 10.84 -1.55
CA ALA A 36 5.95 11.60 -1.17
C ALA A 36 5.26 12.18 -2.42
N GLU A 37 6.04 12.62 -3.41
CA GLU A 37 5.55 13.15 -4.67
C GLU A 37 4.74 12.11 -5.45
N ALA A 38 5.22 10.86 -5.52
CA ALA A 38 4.48 9.77 -6.15
C ALA A 38 3.18 9.45 -5.40
N ALA A 39 3.22 9.45 -4.06
CA ALA A 39 2.05 9.24 -3.22
C ALA A 39 0.97 10.33 -3.44
N GLU A 40 1.38 11.59 -3.48
CA GLU A 40 0.49 12.73 -3.79
C GLU A 40 -0.11 12.61 -5.18
N GLN A 41 0.67 12.19 -6.17
CA GLN A 41 0.18 11.99 -7.54
C GLN A 41 -0.87 10.86 -7.60
N VAL A 42 -0.60 9.71 -6.99
CA VAL A 42 -1.57 8.60 -6.90
C VAL A 42 -2.86 9.04 -6.23
N GLU A 43 -2.76 9.78 -5.12
CA GLU A 43 -3.94 10.31 -4.43
C GLU A 43 -4.72 11.29 -5.31
N SER A 44 -4.03 12.17 -6.03
CA SER A 44 -4.62 13.13 -6.97
C SER A 44 -5.37 12.42 -8.10
N ASP A 45 -4.76 11.40 -8.69
CA ASP A 45 -5.35 10.63 -9.80
C ASP A 45 -6.59 9.85 -9.34
N LEU A 46 -6.53 9.24 -8.15
CA LEU A 46 -7.68 8.55 -7.55
C LEU A 46 -8.82 9.53 -7.22
N LYS A 47 -8.54 10.77 -6.78
CA LYS A 47 -9.55 11.82 -6.57
C LYS A 47 -10.15 12.32 -7.87
N ALA A 48 -9.36 12.40 -8.94
CA ALA A 48 -9.78 12.93 -10.23
C ALA A 48 -10.58 11.92 -11.08
N ALA A 49 -10.44 10.62 -10.80
CA ALA A 49 -11.19 9.57 -11.46
C ALA A 49 -12.71 9.80 -11.36
N LYS A 50 -13.45 9.39 -12.39
CA LYS A 50 -14.93 9.40 -12.37
C LYS A 50 -15.47 8.00 -12.07
N PRO A 51 -16.76 7.87 -11.66
CA PRO A 51 -17.38 6.56 -11.52
C PRO A 51 -17.26 5.73 -12.82
N GLY A 52 -16.71 4.52 -12.71
CA GLY A 52 -16.42 3.65 -13.85
C GLY A 52 -14.99 3.75 -14.39
N ASP A 53 -14.26 4.81 -14.08
CA ASP A 53 -12.85 4.92 -14.46
C ASP A 53 -11.97 4.00 -13.61
N PHE A 54 -10.88 3.55 -14.23
CA PHE A 54 -9.82 2.82 -13.56
C PHE A 54 -8.57 3.70 -13.48
N VAL A 55 -7.88 3.65 -12.34
CA VAL A 55 -6.56 4.20 -12.12
C VAL A 55 -5.59 3.05 -11.95
N ASP A 56 -4.51 3.04 -12.73
CA ASP A 56 -3.45 2.05 -12.59
C ASP A 56 -2.42 2.59 -11.58
N VAL A 57 -2.25 1.88 -10.47
CA VAL A 57 -1.32 2.23 -9.40
C VAL A 57 -0.20 1.20 -9.37
N GLU A 58 1.03 1.65 -9.56
CA GLU A 58 2.17 0.76 -9.51
C GLU A 58 2.51 0.42 -8.04
N VAL A 59 2.42 -0.86 -7.69
CA VAL A 59 2.62 -1.37 -6.32
C VAL A 59 3.72 -2.41 -6.27
N ARG A 60 4.29 -2.61 -5.09
CA ARG A 60 5.22 -3.71 -4.82
C ARG A 60 4.66 -4.62 -3.74
N PHE A 61 4.85 -5.91 -3.93
CA PHE A 61 4.61 -6.91 -2.90
C PHE A 61 5.95 -7.29 -2.26
N THR A 62 5.95 -7.44 -0.93
CA THR A 62 7.06 -7.92 -0.10
C THR A 62 7.95 -8.97 -0.77
N ASN A 63 7.35 -9.99 -1.39
CA ASN A 63 8.07 -11.14 -1.93
C ASN A 63 8.25 -11.10 -3.46
N MET A 64 8.00 -9.96 -4.11
CA MET A 64 8.20 -9.79 -5.55
C MET A 64 9.39 -8.88 -5.83
N MET A 65 10.29 -9.31 -6.72
CA MET A 65 11.38 -8.45 -7.21
C MET A 65 10.86 -7.29 -8.06
N ASP A 66 9.80 -7.56 -8.84
CA ASP A 66 9.22 -6.60 -9.76
C ASP A 66 7.97 -5.95 -9.18
N SER A 67 7.74 -4.70 -9.56
CA SER A 67 6.47 -4.02 -9.34
C SER A 67 5.36 -4.62 -10.21
N THR A 68 4.12 -4.31 -9.84
CA THR A 68 2.94 -4.69 -10.64
C THR A 68 1.92 -3.56 -10.63
N MET A 69 1.13 -3.48 -11.70
CA MET A 69 0.05 -2.52 -11.81
C MET A 69 -1.20 -3.05 -11.11
N LEU A 70 -1.60 -2.39 -10.03
CA LEU A 70 -2.89 -2.57 -9.38
C LEU A 70 -3.90 -1.64 -10.05
N ARG A 71 -4.92 -2.24 -10.66
CA ARG A 71 -5.97 -1.51 -11.37
C ARG A 71 -7.15 -1.23 -10.44
N VAL A 72 -7.37 0.03 -10.08
CA VAL A 72 -8.29 0.45 -9.02
C VAL A 72 -9.45 1.28 -9.58
N GLN A 73 -10.69 0.95 -9.21
CA GLN A 73 -11.84 1.87 -9.36
C GLN A 73 -12.16 2.47 -7.99
N PRO A 74 -11.78 3.73 -7.70
CA PRO A 74 -11.91 4.28 -6.35
C PRO A 74 -13.36 4.27 -5.83
N HIS A 75 -14.33 4.45 -6.72
CA HIS A 75 -15.77 4.47 -6.40
C HIS A 75 -16.37 3.11 -6.02
N MET A 76 -15.65 2.01 -6.23
CA MET A 76 -16.07 0.67 -5.82
C MET A 76 -15.71 0.35 -4.36
N TRP A 77 -14.93 1.21 -3.71
CA TRP A 77 -14.48 1.04 -2.34
C TRP A 77 -15.30 1.91 -1.39
N GLY A 78 -15.54 1.42 -0.17
CA GLY A 78 -16.23 2.20 0.85
C GLY A 78 -15.37 3.37 1.34
N VAL A 79 -14.07 3.10 1.50
CA VAL A 79 -13.04 4.09 1.82
C VAL A 79 -11.74 3.68 1.14
N TRP A 80 -10.96 4.66 0.71
CA TRP A 80 -9.58 4.46 0.32
C TRP A 80 -8.74 5.65 0.79
N CYS A 81 -7.44 5.45 1.00
CA CYS A 81 -6.49 6.52 1.25
C CYS A 81 -5.06 6.11 0.90
N VAL A 82 -4.22 7.10 0.63
CA VAL A 82 -2.78 6.93 0.53
C VAL A 82 -2.16 7.41 1.85
N MET A 83 -1.29 6.61 2.46
CA MET A 83 -0.71 6.93 3.78
C MET A 83 0.74 6.47 3.86
N GLU A 84 1.55 7.19 4.64
CA GLU A 84 2.87 6.71 5.04
C GLU A 84 2.71 5.73 6.21
N ARG A 85 3.37 4.58 6.12
CA ARG A 85 3.45 3.59 7.19
C ARG A 85 4.88 3.19 7.46
N THR A 86 5.20 3.00 8.73
CA THR A 86 6.42 2.33 9.15
C THR A 86 6.16 0.83 9.15
N VAL A 87 6.81 0.10 8.25
CA VAL A 87 6.66 -1.36 8.10
C VAL A 87 7.95 -2.03 8.57
N PRO A 88 7.88 -3.09 9.40
CA PRO A 88 9.05 -3.90 9.70
C PRO A 88 9.65 -4.48 8.42
N ALA A 89 10.96 -4.34 8.23
CA ALA A 89 11.68 -4.89 7.08
C ALA A 89 11.47 -6.41 6.96
N ALA A 90 11.27 -7.12 8.08
CA ALA A 90 10.88 -8.52 8.09
C ALA A 90 9.52 -8.78 7.40
N GLU A 91 8.54 -7.89 7.55
CA GLU A 91 7.24 -7.98 6.85
C GLU A 91 7.34 -7.57 5.37
N MET A 92 8.44 -6.93 4.97
CA MET A 92 8.75 -6.52 3.59
C MET A 92 9.67 -7.50 2.83
N PHE A 93 10.43 -8.37 3.51
CA PHE A 93 11.38 -9.28 2.85
C PHE A 93 11.33 -10.74 3.32
N ALA A 94 10.62 -11.06 4.42
CA ALA A 94 10.45 -12.44 4.83
C ALA A 94 9.24 -13.06 4.14
N GLY A 95 9.51 -13.91 3.14
CA GLY A 95 8.61 -15.00 2.79
C GLY A 95 8.26 -15.75 4.06
N SER A 96 6.96 -16.00 4.25
CA SER A 96 6.31 -16.76 5.33
C SER A 96 7.24 -17.24 6.44
N ALA A 97 7.08 -16.72 7.65
CA ALA A 97 7.76 -17.22 8.84
C ALA A 97 7.81 -18.75 8.80
N ALA A 98 9.02 -19.29 8.57
CA ALA A 98 9.26 -20.70 8.73
C ALA A 98 8.80 -21.05 10.14
N THR A 99 7.77 -21.89 10.22
CA THR A 99 7.26 -22.41 11.49
C THR A 99 8.46 -23.03 12.22
N GLN A 100 8.95 -22.36 13.26
CA GLN A 100 9.96 -22.93 14.14
C GLN A 100 9.28 -24.07 14.91
N GLN A 101 9.55 -25.30 14.48
CA GLN A 101 9.40 -26.50 15.30
C GLN A 101 10.64 -26.69 16.18
#